data_AF-A0A848Y7Q9-F1
#
_entry.id   AF-A0A848Y7Q9-F1
#
_cell.length_a   1.000
_cell.length_b   1.000
_cell.length_c   1.000
_cell.angle_alpha   90.00
_cell.angle_beta   90.00
_cell.angle_gamma   90.00
#
_symmetry.space_group_name_H-M   'P 1'
#
loop_
_entity.id
_entity.type
_entity.pdbx_description
1 polymer ?
#
loop_
_entity_poly.entity_id
_entity_poly.type
_entity_poly.pdbx_seq_one_letter_code
_entity_poly.pdbx_strand_id
1 'polypeptide(L)'
;TDAFEMMLALRRIGARALEKLYGAGETDASYIGGRKPVVPGSVLEEIGEMADVAMAEAKLEEIAVVRSNKMRVIVATTDVHEHGKLLIEEILRRIGVEVIDGGVSTDVEKLIAQAAEQKPDAVAVSTYNGMALTYYTECKAAMADKQLDIPLLIGGRLNQIPDDSNSSLPVDVGDRLSQSGAVVCRNASEIISNLQVIAETEANG
;
A
#
# COMPACT_ATOMS: atom_id res chain seq x y z
N THR A 1 1.00 27.96 28.74
CA THR A 1 1.11 27.23 27.46
C THR A 1 0.28 27.98 26.46
N ASP A 2 0.87 28.40 25.34
CA ASP A 2 0.13 29.10 24.29
C ASP A 2 -0.76 28.09 23.53
N ALA A 3 -2.05 28.40 23.39
CA ALA A 3 -3.01 27.49 22.77
C ALA A 3 -2.75 27.28 21.27
N PHE A 4 -2.22 28.29 20.58
CA PHE A 4 -1.89 28.22 19.17
C PHE A 4 -0.63 27.38 18.92
N GLU A 5 0.40 27.53 19.76
CA GLU A 5 1.59 26.66 19.72
C GLU A 5 1.23 25.20 19.98
N MET A 6 0.33 24.93 20.92
CA MET A 6 -0.16 23.58 21.19
C MET A 6 -0.92 22.99 20.00
N MET A 7 -1.83 23.75 19.38
CA MET A 7 -2.56 23.33 18.19
C MET A 7 -1.62 23.05 17.00
N LEU A 8 -0.60 23.89 16.79
CA LEU A 8 0.41 23.68 15.76
C LEU A 8 1.24 22.42 16.02
N ALA A 9 1.60 22.16 17.27
CA ALA A 9 2.31 20.94 17.64
C ALA A 9 1.47 19.70 17.35
N LEU A 10 0.19 19.67 17.77
CA LEU A 10 -0.72 18.55 17.48
C LEU A 10 -0.88 18.32 15.98
N ARG A 11 -1.05 19.39 15.19
CA ARG A 11 -1.13 19.29 13.73
C ARG A 11 0.14 18.71 13.11
N ARG A 12 1.32 19.09 13.61
CA ARG A 12 2.62 18.60 13.12
C ARG A 12 2.88 17.14 13.50
N ILE A 13 2.43 16.70 14.68
CA ILE A 13 2.50 15.30 15.09
C ILE A 13 1.58 14.46 14.18
N GLY A 14 0.36 14.96 13.93
CA GLY A 14 -0.61 14.31 13.06
C GLY A 14 -1.38 13.18 13.74
N ALA A 15 -2.57 12.88 13.19
CA ALA A 15 -3.53 11.96 13.82
C ALA A 15 -2.96 10.54 14.03
N ARG A 16 -2.31 9.95 13.00
CA ARG A 16 -1.74 8.59 13.08
C ARG A 16 -0.69 8.45 14.20
N ALA A 17 0.18 9.44 14.36
CA ALA A 17 1.21 9.40 15.40
C ALA A 17 0.61 9.63 16.80
N LEU A 18 -0.41 10.50 16.92
CA LEU A 18 -1.15 10.68 18.17
C LEU A 18 -1.87 9.39 18.58
N GLU A 19 -2.55 8.71 17.66
CA GLU A 19 -3.20 7.42 17.90
C GLU A 19 -2.19 6.35 18.34
N LYS A 20 -1.05 6.25 17.66
CA LYS A 20 0.00 5.29 18.03
C LYS A 20 0.57 5.52 19.45
N LEU A 21 0.75 6.79 19.83
CA LEU A 21 1.36 7.16 21.11
C LEU A 21 0.35 7.15 22.28
N TYR A 22 -0.87 7.61 22.03
CA TYR A 22 -1.84 7.95 23.07
C TYR A 22 -3.23 7.32 22.87
N GLY A 23 -3.45 6.57 21.78
CA GLY A 23 -4.72 5.91 21.50
C GLY A 23 -5.11 4.93 22.60
N ALA A 24 -6.40 4.86 22.90
CA ALA A 24 -6.91 3.94 23.92
C ALA A 24 -6.79 2.48 23.46
N GLY A 25 -6.43 1.59 24.37
CA GLY A 25 -6.28 0.15 24.11
C GLY A 25 -4.83 -0.33 24.21
N GLU A 26 -4.61 -1.64 24.02
CA GLU A 26 -3.30 -2.26 24.18
C GLU A 26 -2.45 -2.11 22.91
N THR A 27 -1.13 -2.04 23.07
CA THR A 27 -0.20 -2.05 21.94
C THR A 27 -0.18 -3.43 21.29
N ASP A 28 -0.45 -3.48 19.99
CA ASP A 28 -0.46 -4.72 19.20
C ASP A 28 -0.07 -4.40 17.76
N ALA A 29 1.07 -4.94 17.31
CA ALA A 29 1.62 -4.69 15.98
C ALA A 29 0.79 -5.32 14.84
N SER A 30 -0.13 -6.24 15.17
CA SER A 30 -1.05 -6.84 14.19
C SER A 30 -2.16 -5.88 13.75
N TYR A 31 -2.45 -4.84 14.54
CA TYR A 31 -3.47 -3.83 14.20
C TYR A 31 -2.88 -2.64 13.44
N ILE A 32 -3.70 -2.03 12.59
CA ILE A 32 -3.38 -0.75 11.95
C ILE A 32 -3.05 0.29 13.02
N GLY A 33 -1.94 1.01 12.86
CA GLY A 33 -1.46 1.99 13.85
C GLY A 33 -0.76 1.38 15.08
N GLY A 34 -0.68 0.05 15.19
CA GLY A 34 0.08 -0.65 16.23
C GLY A 34 -0.62 -0.69 17.60
N ARG A 35 -1.92 -0.44 17.64
CA ARG A 35 -2.75 -0.55 18.86
C ARG A 35 -4.09 -1.17 18.54
N LYS A 36 -4.56 -2.04 19.43
CA LYS A 36 -5.91 -2.59 19.36
C LYS A 36 -6.89 -1.56 19.93
N PRO A 37 -7.82 -1.02 19.13
CA PRO A 37 -8.78 -0.03 19.62
C PRO A 37 -9.76 -0.66 20.62
N VAL A 38 -10.15 0.10 21.65
CA VAL A 38 -11.21 -0.32 22.59
C VAL A 38 -12.57 -0.35 21.89
N VAL A 39 -12.83 0.65 21.05
CA VAL A 39 -13.99 0.72 20.16
C VAL A 39 -13.46 1.10 18.79
N PRO A 40 -13.63 0.25 17.76
CA PRO A 40 -13.19 0.58 16.42
C PRO A 40 -14.03 1.75 15.87
N GLY A 41 -13.38 2.63 15.11
CA GLY A 41 -14.11 3.64 14.33
C GLY A 41 -14.76 2.99 13.11
N SER A 42 -15.81 3.62 12.58
CA SER A 42 -16.56 3.08 11.43
C SER A 42 -15.70 2.78 10.19
N VAL A 43 -14.67 3.59 9.94
CA VAL A 43 -13.72 3.34 8.83
C VAL A 43 -12.95 2.03 9.05
N LEU A 44 -12.54 1.73 10.28
CA LEU A 44 -11.82 0.48 10.56
C LEU A 44 -12.75 -0.73 10.48
N GLU A 45 -14.01 -0.59 10.89
CA GLU A 45 -15.05 -1.61 10.72
C GLU A 45 -15.29 -1.91 9.23
N GLU A 46 -15.51 -0.88 8.42
CA GLU A 46 -15.70 -0.99 6.97
C GLU A 46 -14.48 -1.66 6.29
N ILE A 47 -13.27 -1.23 6.63
CA ILE A 47 -12.03 -1.85 6.13
C ILE A 47 -11.95 -3.33 6.52
N GLY A 48 -12.37 -3.68 7.74
CA GLY A 48 -12.41 -5.06 8.20
C GLY A 48 -13.39 -5.93 7.39
N GLU A 49 -14.59 -5.42 7.12
CA GLU A 49 -15.60 -6.09 6.30
C GLU A 49 -15.13 -6.26 4.85
N MET A 50 -14.53 -5.21 4.26
CA MET A 50 -13.95 -5.28 2.92
C MET A 50 -12.80 -6.30 2.84
N ALA A 51 -11.97 -6.38 3.89
CA ALA A 51 -10.90 -7.36 3.97
C ALA A 51 -11.45 -8.79 4.08
N ASP A 52 -12.52 -9.00 4.86
CA ASP A 52 -13.19 -10.31 4.93
C ASP A 52 -13.70 -10.77 3.56
N VAL A 53 -14.33 -9.86 2.81
CA VAL A 53 -14.81 -10.15 1.44
C VAL A 53 -13.65 -10.50 0.51
N ALA A 54 -12.58 -9.68 0.49
CA ALA A 54 -11.43 -9.93 -0.35
C ALA A 54 -10.71 -11.25 0.00
N MET A 55 -10.60 -11.56 1.30
CA MET A 55 -9.95 -12.79 1.75
C MET A 55 -10.81 -14.04 1.53
N ALA A 56 -12.13 -13.93 1.43
CA ALA A 56 -13.00 -15.06 1.12
C ALA A 56 -12.76 -15.64 -0.29
N GLU A 57 -12.22 -14.82 -1.20
CA GLU A 57 -11.84 -15.23 -2.57
C GLU A 57 -10.45 -15.89 -2.63
N ALA A 58 -9.63 -15.71 -1.60
CA ALA A 58 -8.24 -16.17 -1.58
C ALA A 58 -8.14 -17.66 -1.25
N LYS A 59 -7.21 -18.37 -1.90
CA LYS A 59 -6.97 -19.78 -1.59
C LYS A 59 -6.09 -19.93 -0.36
N LEU A 60 -6.36 -20.93 0.47
CA LEU A 60 -5.58 -21.19 1.69
C LEU A 60 -4.12 -21.52 1.37
N GLU A 61 -3.88 -22.18 0.23
CA GLU A 61 -2.54 -22.50 -0.26
C GLU A 61 -1.74 -21.23 -0.61
N GLU A 62 -2.38 -20.24 -1.24
CA GLU A 62 -1.75 -18.96 -1.58
C GLU A 62 -1.33 -18.21 -0.31
N ILE A 63 -2.23 -18.14 0.67
CA ILE A 63 -1.95 -17.54 1.98
C ILE A 63 -0.81 -18.26 2.70
N ALA A 64 -0.78 -19.59 2.65
CA ALA A 64 0.25 -20.40 3.30
C ALA A 64 1.64 -20.15 2.69
N VAL A 65 1.74 -20.00 1.36
CA VAL A 65 2.99 -19.68 0.66
C VAL A 65 3.49 -18.29 1.02
N VAL A 66 2.62 -17.28 0.98
CA VAL A 66 3.00 -15.90 1.36
C VAL A 66 3.49 -15.86 2.81
N ARG A 67 2.78 -16.53 3.71
CA ARG A 67 3.11 -16.57 5.15
C ARG A 67 4.43 -17.29 5.42
N SER A 68 4.67 -18.44 4.77
CA SER A 68 5.86 -19.26 5.05
C SER A 68 7.15 -18.56 4.61
N ASN A 69 7.08 -17.71 3.59
CA ASN A 69 8.20 -16.89 3.12
C ASN A 69 8.44 -15.62 3.96
N LYS A 70 7.57 -15.31 4.93
CA LYS A 70 7.69 -14.12 5.81
C LYS A 70 7.84 -12.82 5.03
N MET A 71 7.05 -12.69 3.97
CA MET A 71 7.07 -11.55 3.06
C MET A 71 6.96 -10.21 3.79
N ARG A 72 7.69 -9.22 3.30
CA ARG A 72 7.75 -7.84 3.78
C ARG A 72 7.35 -6.92 2.64
N VAL A 73 6.32 -6.10 2.85
CA VAL A 73 5.73 -5.27 1.79
C VAL A 73 5.66 -3.82 2.25
N ILE A 74 6.21 -2.90 1.44
CA ILE A 74 5.94 -1.47 1.61
C ILE A 74 4.59 -1.17 0.98
N VAL A 75 3.67 -0.58 1.75
CA VAL A 75 2.35 -0.16 1.24
C VAL A 75 2.26 1.35 1.25
N ALA A 76 1.97 1.96 0.10
CA ALA A 76 1.85 3.41 -0.06
C ALA A 76 0.60 3.78 -0.87
N THR A 77 0.21 5.04 -0.81
CA THR A 77 -0.76 5.62 -1.77
C THR A 77 -0.17 6.86 -2.43
N THR A 78 -0.50 7.05 -3.71
CA THR A 78 -0.04 8.18 -4.53
C THR A 78 -0.74 9.49 -4.17
N ASP A 79 -1.85 9.43 -3.44
CA ASP A 79 -2.69 10.58 -3.12
C ASP A 79 -3.31 10.47 -1.72
N VAL A 80 -4.25 11.37 -1.41
CA VAL A 80 -4.90 11.46 -0.10
C VAL A 80 -5.97 10.38 0.15
N HIS A 81 -6.28 9.53 -0.83
CA HIS A 81 -7.27 8.47 -0.67
C HIS A 81 -6.63 7.25 0.01
N GLU A 82 -6.80 7.21 1.33
CA GLU A 82 -6.15 6.20 2.18
C GLU A 82 -6.90 4.86 2.24
N HIS A 83 -8.18 4.79 1.88
CA HIS A 83 -8.98 3.57 2.04
C HIS A 83 -8.38 2.35 1.35
N GLY A 84 -7.93 2.49 0.09
CA GLY A 84 -7.29 1.40 -0.64
C GLY A 84 -6.01 0.91 0.04
N LYS A 85 -5.18 1.85 0.52
CA LYS A 85 -3.99 1.53 1.31
C LYS A 85 -4.34 0.79 2.60
N LEU A 86 -5.29 1.30 3.39
CA LEU A 86 -5.69 0.69 4.66
C LEU A 86 -6.24 -0.74 4.47
N LEU A 87 -7.02 -0.95 3.41
CA LEU A 87 -7.54 -2.27 3.05
C LEU A 87 -6.42 -3.26 2.77
N ILE A 88 -5.44 -2.84 1.96
CA ILE A 88 -4.27 -3.67 1.66
C ILE A 88 -3.46 -3.95 2.93
N GLU A 89 -3.21 -2.94 3.78
CA GLU A 89 -2.51 -3.15 5.05
C GLU A 89 -3.22 -4.17 5.95
N GLU A 90 -4.55 -4.11 6.04
CA GLU A 90 -5.35 -5.03 6.83
C GLU A 90 -5.26 -6.48 6.30
N ILE A 91 -5.45 -6.67 4.99
CA ILE A 91 -5.35 -7.98 4.34
C ILE A 91 -3.95 -8.59 4.59
N LEU A 92 -2.90 -7.81 4.34
CA LEU A 92 -1.51 -8.27 4.47
C LEU A 92 -1.17 -8.65 5.92
N ARG A 93 -1.59 -7.86 6.91
CA ARG A 93 -1.39 -8.18 8.33
C ARG A 93 -2.09 -9.48 8.73
N ARG A 94 -3.33 -9.70 8.28
CA ARG A 94 -4.12 -10.92 8.57
C ARG A 94 -3.50 -12.19 8.00
N ILE A 95 -2.83 -12.08 6.84
CA ILE A 95 -2.12 -13.23 6.25
C ILE A 95 -0.71 -13.42 6.81
N GLY A 96 -0.20 -12.48 7.62
CA GLY A 96 1.09 -12.59 8.32
C GLY A 96 2.27 -11.95 7.59
N VAL A 97 2.00 -11.03 6.66
CA VAL A 97 3.01 -10.21 5.97
C VAL A 97 3.46 -9.07 6.88
N GLU A 98 4.76 -8.78 6.89
CA GLU A 98 5.29 -7.58 7.54
C GLU A 98 4.97 -6.36 6.69
N VAL A 99 4.04 -5.53 7.16
CA VAL A 99 3.63 -4.31 6.47
C VAL A 99 4.46 -3.13 6.94
N ILE A 100 5.20 -2.54 6.00
CA ILE A 100 5.99 -1.31 6.17
C ILE A 100 5.17 -0.13 5.61
N ASP A 101 4.89 0.86 6.45
CA ASP A 101 4.14 2.05 6.02
C ASP A 101 4.99 2.91 5.07
N GLY A 102 4.61 2.97 3.79
CA GLY A 102 5.21 3.84 2.78
C GLY A 102 4.64 5.26 2.78
N GLY A 103 3.53 5.48 3.48
CA GLY A 103 2.90 6.80 3.64
C GLY A 103 1.73 7.08 2.69
N VAL A 104 1.27 8.33 2.76
CA VAL A 104 0.12 8.87 2.04
C VAL A 104 0.60 10.04 1.19
N SER A 105 0.08 10.18 -0.04
CA SER A 105 0.60 11.12 -1.04
C SER A 105 2.12 11.00 -1.17
N THR A 106 2.59 9.77 -1.33
CA THR A 106 4.01 9.47 -1.22
C THR A 106 4.75 9.86 -2.48
N ASP A 107 5.81 10.66 -2.35
CA ASP A 107 6.70 10.98 -3.46
C ASP A 107 7.53 9.76 -3.88
N VAL A 108 7.75 9.60 -5.18
CA VAL A 108 8.53 8.50 -5.75
C VAL A 108 9.92 8.39 -5.14
N GLU A 109 10.67 9.50 -5.07
CA GLU A 109 12.03 9.49 -4.52
C GLU A 109 12.07 8.97 -3.08
N LYS A 110 11.10 9.37 -2.26
CA LYS A 110 10.96 8.94 -0.87
C LYS A 110 10.63 7.45 -0.79
N LEU A 111 9.66 7.00 -1.59
CA LEU A 111 9.26 5.60 -1.64
C LEU A 111 10.44 4.70 -2.04
N ILE A 112 11.17 5.07 -3.09
CA ILE A 112 12.31 4.29 -3.57
C ILE A 112 13.50 4.36 -2.59
N ALA A 113 13.75 5.50 -1.94
CA ALA A 113 14.75 5.59 -0.89
C ALA A 113 14.43 4.64 0.29
N GLN A 114 13.17 4.60 0.73
CA GLN A 114 12.73 3.67 1.77
C GLN A 114 12.83 2.22 1.31
N ALA A 115 12.47 1.90 0.07
CA ALA A 115 12.62 0.56 -0.48
C ALA A 115 14.09 0.11 -0.53
N ALA A 116 15.02 1.00 -0.88
CA ALA A 116 16.46 0.71 -0.86
C ALA A 116 16.99 0.40 0.55
N GLU A 117 16.51 1.13 1.56
CA GLU A 117 16.92 0.97 2.95
C GLU A 117 16.31 -0.29 3.58
N GLN A 118 15.00 -0.45 3.42
CA GLN A 118 14.23 -1.48 4.09
C GLN A 118 14.29 -2.82 3.38
N LYS A 119 14.62 -2.86 2.09
CA LYS A 119 14.69 -4.07 1.26
C LYS A 119 13.45 -4.96 1.41
N PRO A 120 12.26 -4.43 1.06
CA PRO A 120 11.04 -5.25 1.03
C PRO A 120 11.10 -6.23 -0.15
N ASP A 121 10.33 -7.30 -0.05
CA ASP A 121 10.17 -8.28 -1.13
C ASP A 121 9.20 -7.76 -2.20
N ALA A 122 8.35 -6.79 -1.84
CA ALA A 122 7.51 -6.08 -2.80
C ALA A 122 7.12 -4.67 -2.33
N VAL A 123 6.71 -3.83 -3.29
CA VAL A 123 6.09 -2.53 -3.03
C VAL A 123 4.66 -2.56 -3.59
N ALA A 124 3.66 -2.22 -2.77
CA ALA A 124 2.26 -2.13 -3.17
C ALA A 124 1.79 -0.66 -3.12
N VAL A 125 1.29 -0.16 -4.24
CA VAL A 125 0.83 1.22 -4.39
C VAL A 125 -0.65 1.27 -4.74
N SER A 126 -1.43 1.97 -3.91
CA SER A 126 -2.80 2.36 -4.23
C SER A 126 -2.81 3.71 -4.94
N THR A 127 -3.66 3.89 -5.94
CA THR A 127 -3.80 5.17 -6.67
C THR A 127 -5.26 5.49 -6.97
N TYR A 128 -5.63 6.78 -6.92
CA TYR A 128 -6.98 7.27 -7.26
C TYR A 128 -6.97 8.58 -8.08
N ASN A 129 -5.82 9.26 -8.18
CA ASN A 129 -5.68 10.62 -8.71
C ASN A 129 -5.46 10.74 -10.23
N GLY A 130 -5.56 9.66 -11.01
CA GLY A 130 -5.33 9.75 -12.45
C GLY A 130 -3.87 9.86 -12.87
N MET A 131 -2.92 9.40 -12.05
CA MET A 131 -1.48 9.43 -12.34
C MET A 131 -0.84 8.04 -12.35
N ALA A 132 -1.63 6.97 -12.51
CA ALA A 132 -1.18 5.60 -12.26
C ALA A 132 0.04 5.20 -13.11
N LEU A 133 0.01 5.45 -14.42
CA LEU A 133 1.09 5.05 -15.34
C LEU A 133 2.33 5.97 -15.21
N THR A 134 2.13 7.27 -15.04
CA THR A 134 3.23 8.22 -14.78
C THR A 134 3.97 7.85 -13.50
N TYR A 135 3.24 7.67 -12.38
CA TYR A 135 3.85 7.32 -11.09
C TYR A 135 4.61 6.00 -11.15
N TYR A 136 4.05 4.98 -11.81
CA TYR A 136 4.73 3.70 -12.02
C TYR A 136 6.02 3.85 -12.84
N THR A 137 5.98 4.63 -13.93
CA THR A 137 7.13 4.83 -14.81
C THR A 137 8.26 5.55 -14.09
N GLU A 138 7.93 6.58 -13.30
CA GLU A 138 8.88 7.29 -12.44
C GLU A 138 9.49 6.36 -11.38
N CYS A 139 8.68 5.51 -10.75
CA CYS A 139 9.18 4.50 -9.82
C CYS A 139 10.18 3.55 -10.50
N LYS A 140 9.86 3.03 -11.69
CA LYS A 140 10.77 2.13 -12.42
C LYS A 140 12.07 2.82 -12.82
N ALA A 141 12.02 4.08 -13.26
CA ALA A 141 13.21 4.86 -13.56
C ALA A 141 14.09 5.05 -12.31
N ALA A 142 13.50 5.49 -11.20
CA ALA A 142 14.21 5.69 -9.94
C ALA A 142 14.76 4.38 -9.34
N MET A 143 14.05 3.26 -9.50
CA MET A 143 14.54 1.92 -9.14
C MET A 143 15.74 1.51 -10.00
N ALA A 144 15.67 1.72 -11.32
CA ALA A 144 16.76 1.40 -12.24
C ALA A 144 18.03 2.20 -11.94
N ASP A 145 17.90 3.50 -11.66
CA ASP A 145 19.02 4.37 -11.27
C ASP A 145 19.72 3.87 -10.00
N LYS A 146 18.98 3.22 -9.10
CA LYS A 146 19.47 2.63 -7.86
C LYS A 146 19.75 1.12 -7.94
N GLN A 147 19.63 0.52 -9.13
CA GLN A 147 19.82 -0.92 -9.37
C GLN A 147 18.94 -1.79 -8.44
N LEU A 148 17.72 -1.33 -8.18
CA LEU A 148 16.71 -2.06 -7.43
C LEU A 148 15.82 -2.84 -8.40
N ASP A 149 15.62 -4.12 -8.12
CA ASP A 149 14.69 -4.97 -8.86
C ASP A 149 13.63 -5.53 -7.91
N ILE A 150 12.81 -4.62 -7.38
CA ILE A 150 11.73 -4.96 -6.44
C ILE A 150 10.41 -4.96 -7.21
N PRO A 151 9.60 -6.04 -7.13
CA PRO A 151 8.26 -6.07 -7.71
C PRO A 151 7.39 -4.92 -7.23
N LEU A 152 6.77 -4.21 -8.18
CA LEU A 152 5.87 -3.08 -7.91
C LEU A 152 4.44 -3.47 -8.28
N LEU A 153 3.62 -3.70 -7.26
CA LEU A 153 2.19 -3.92 -7.37
C LEU A 153 1.44 -2.59 -7.39
N ILE A 154 0.47 -2.44 -8.28
CA ILE A 154 -0.34 -1.22 -8.37
C ILE A 154 -1.83 -1.55 -8.47
N GLY A 155 -2.64 -0.87 -7.65
CA GLY A 155 -4.09 -1.06 -7.60
C GLY A 155 -4.87 0.23 -7.33
N GLY A 156 -6.19 0.12 -7.23
CA GLY A 156 -7.10 1.27 -7.08
C GLY A 156 -7.73 1.71 -8.40
N ARG A 157 -7.90 3.02 -8.62
CA ARG A 157 -8.33 3.55 -9.93
C ARG A 157 -7.10 3.72 -10.81
N LEU A 158 -6.88 2.74 -11.68
CA LEU A 158 -5.77 2.69 -12.62
C LEU A 158 -6.04 3.55 -13.85
N ASN A 159 -6.36 4.82 -13.63
CA ASN A 159 -6.64 5.77 -14.70
C ASN A 159 -5.48 6.76 -14.89
N GLN A 160 -5.41 7.34 -16.09
CA GLN A 160 -4.53 8.45 -16.40
C GLN A 160 -5.20 9.45 -17.33
N ILE A 161 -4.90 10.73 -17.17
CA ILE A 161 -5.24 11.76 -18.15
C ILE A 161 -4.13 11.76 -19.21
N PRO A 162 -4.41 11.40 -20.48
CA PRO A 162 -3.40 11.39 -21.54
C PRO A 162 -2.91 12.81 -21.88
N ASP A 163 -1.61 12.97 -22.10
CA ASP A 163 -1.00 14.27 -22.44
C ASP A 163 -1.50 14.84 -23.79
N ASP A 164 -1.99 13.97 -24.68
CA ASP A 164 -2.50 14.29 -26.01
C ASP A 164 -4.03 14.46 -26.06
N SER A 165 -4.72 14.36 -24.92
CA SER A 165 -6.18 14.43 -24.85
C SER A 165 -6.68 15.85 -24.60
N ASN A 166 -7.35 16.43 -25.61
CA ASN A 166 -8.11 17.68 -25.45
C ASN A 166 -9.37 17.54 -24.56
N SER A 167 -9.70 16.33 -24.11
CA SER A 167 -10.93 16.05 -23.37
C SER A 167 -10.76 16.05 -21.85
N SER A 168 -9.53 16.09 -21.32
CA SER A 168 -9.22 16.00 -19.88
C SER A 168 -9.84 14.80 -19.15
N LEU A 169 -10.39 13.82 -19.88
CA LEU A 169 -11.04 12.66 -19.30
C LEU A 169 -10.00 11.59 -18.94
N PRO A 170 -10.01 11.07 -17.70
CA PRO A 170 -9.18 9.94 -17.34
C PRO A 170 -9.58 8.68 -18.12
N VAL A 171 -8.58 7.97 -18.64
CA VAL A 171 -8.75 6.67 -19.31
C VAL A 171 -8.13 5.56 -18.46
N ASP A 172 -8.67 4.35 -18.52
CA ASP A 172 -8.05 3.18 -17.88
C ASP A 172 -6.69 2.87 -18.55
N VAL A 173 -5.65 2.68 -17.74
CA VAL A 173 -4.28 2.39 -18.19
C VAL A 173 -3.74 1.08 -17.62
N GLY A 174 -4.61 0.21 -17.07
CA GLY A 174 -4.16 -1.04 -16.45
C GLY A 174 -3.41 -1.96 -17.42
N ASP A 175 -3.85 -2.06 -18.67
CA ASP A 175 -3.16 -2.93 -19.65
C ASP A 175 -1.78 -2.37 -20.03
N ARG A 176 -1.65 -1.03 -20.09
CA ARG A 176 -0.37 -0.35 -20.33
C ARG A 176 0.59 -0.52 -19.16
N LEU A 177 0.06 -0.49 -17.93
CA LEU A 177 0.81 -0.78 -16.70
C LEU A 177 1.38 -2.21 -16.74
N SER A 178 0.53 -3.20 -17.02
CA SER A 178 0.98 -4.61 -17.12
C SER A 178 2.03 -4.80 -18.22
N GLN A 179 1.84 -4.19 -19.39
CA GLN A 179 2.84 -4.22 -20.48
C GLN A 179 4.18 -3.56 -20.11
N SER A 180 4.15 -2.61 -19.18
CA SER A 180 5.33 -1.92 -18.66
C SER A 180 5.98 -2.66 -17.47
N GLY A 181 5.48 -3.86 -17.13
CA GLY A 181 6.01 -4.73 -16.08
C GLY A 181 5.39 -4.53 -14.68
N ALA A 182 4.32 -3.74 -14.56
CA ALA A 182 3.64 -3.56 -13.29
C ALA A 182 2.87 -4.84 -12.92
N VAL A 183 2.85 -5.19 -11.65
CA VAL A 183 1.98 -6.25 -11.14
C VAL A 183 0.62 -5.61 -10.82
N VAL A 184 -0.27 -5.60 -11.80
CA VAL A 184 -1.56 -4.92 -11.69
C VAL A 184 -2.54 -5.71 -10.84
N CYS A 185 -3.14 -5.05 -9.86
CA CYS A 185 -4.23 -5.56 -9.03
C CYS A 185 -5.53 -4.79 -9.37
N ARG A 186 -6.48 -5.44 -10.05
CA ARG A 186 -7.78 -4.84 -10.42
C ARG A 186 -8.77 -4.84 -9.25
N ASN A 187 -8.56 -5.71 -8.26
CA ASN A 187 -9.30 -5.78 -7.00
C ASN A 187 -8.32 -6.06 -5.85
N ALA A 188 -8.82 -6.00 -4.61
CA ALA A 188 -7.98 -6.20 -3.42
C ALA A 188 -7.59 -7.67 -3.20
N SER A 189 -8.39 -8.64 -3.66
CA SER A 189 -8.12 -10.08 -3.48
C SER A 189 -6.92 -10.55 -4.30
N GLU A 190 -6.69 -9.97 -5.49
CA GLU A 190 -5.55 -10.25 -6.36
C GLU A 190 -4.18 -10.01 -5.71
N ILE A 191 -4.08 -9.22 -4.63
CA ILE A 191 -2.77 -9.00 -3.98
C ILE A 191 -2.19 -10.28 -3.40
N ILE A 192 -3.04 -11.20 -2.92
CA ILE A 192 -2.60 -12.44 -2.27
C ILE A 192 -1.98 -13.38 -3.31
N SER A 193 -2.67 -13.59 -4.44
CA SER A 193 -2.18 -14.43 -5.51
C SER A 193 -0.92 -13.84 -6.17
N ASN A 194 -0.88 -12.52 -6.37
CA ASN A 194 0.31 -11.86 -6.91
C ASN A 194 1.53 -11.98 -5.98
N LEU A 195 1.35 -11.83 -4.66
CA LEU A 195 2.43 -12.04 -3.70
C LEU A 195 2.87 -13.50 -3.61
N GLN A 196 1.97 -14.47 -3.80
CA GLN A 196 2.34 -15.88 -3.87
C GLN A 196 3.26 -16.15 -5.06
N VAL A 197 2.95 -15.62 -6.25
CA VAL A 197 3.82 -15.74 -7.43
C VAL A 197 5.20 -15.10 -7.21
N ILE A 198 5.22 -13.93 -6.56
CA ILE A 198 6.48 -13.24 -6.21
C ILE A 198 7.32 -14.11 -5.26
N ALA A 199 6.72 -14.61 -4.17
CA ALA A 199 7.40 -15.45 -3.19
C ALA A 199 7.98 -16.74 -3.81
N GLU A 200 7.27 -17.36 -4.75
CA GLU A 200 7.76 -18.54 -5.47
C GLU A 200 8.90 -18.22 -6.44
N THR A 201 8.90 -17.03 -7.03
CA THR A 201 9.96 -16.61 -7.96
C THR A 201 11.26 -16.37 -7.20
N GLU A 202 11.20 -15.73 -6.03
CA GLU A 202 12.37 -15.50 -5.17
C GLU A 202 12.92 -16.80 -4.56
N ALA A 203 12.06 -17.76 -4.22
CA ALA A 203 12.51 -19.05 -3.69
C ALA A 203 13.29 -19.90 -4.71
N ASN A 204 13.14 -19.62 -6.01
CA ASN A 204 13.75 -20.38 -7.11
C ASN A 204 14.96 -19.68 -7.76
N GLY A 205 15.29 -18.44 -7.37
CA GLY A 205 16.41 -17.64 -7.88
C GLY A 205 17.63 -17.69 -6.96
#